data_AF-A0A2E0GY19-F1
#
_entry.id   AF-A0A2E0GY19-F1
#
_cell.length_a   1.000
_cell.length_b   1.000
_cell.length_c   1.000
_cell.angle_alpha   90.00
_cell.angle_beta   90.00
_cell.angle_gamma   90.00
#
_symmetry.space_group_name_H-M   'P 1'
#
loop_
_entity.id
_entity.type
_entity.pdbx_description
1 polymer ?
#
loop_
_entity_poly.entity_id
_entity_poly.type
_entity_poly.pdbx_seq_one_letter_code
_entity_poly.pdbx_strand_id
1 'polypeptide(L)'
;MKIFYRLLIISMFGAIYADCEDYATEADCGMHDECEWHADEMACEDAGGHDDHEGGHHSFEATALSVGSTTFTISIIHQGHADYTSLPVLVNVTEEDTCLTGDVNGDSTLSILDIVAMVSGVINGNTDSLECGDYTGDGIVDILDIVQLVQFIINNRTLDATSATININESNVTLEADGYIGGVQMTLSHNSNFTLELTENAYIAQSNTELNETILVVVNPESDILFTYEGDFIITEHIVANSHEQVSTTISEMTFNLGSAYPNPFNPTTTLSLTIPSSGYVNVAIYNLVGQQIASLVDGNMDLGTYNLTWNAQNISSGMYLVRAEYAGNVSTQKLMLIK
;
A
#
# COMPACT_ATOMS: atom_id res chain seq x y z
N MET A 1 -22.49 -7.31 6.53
CA MET A 1 -23.21 -6.48 5.55
C MET A 1 -24.69 -6.40 5.90
N LYS A 2 -25.07 -5.50 6.81
CA LYS A 2 -26.46 -5.10 7.08
C LYS A 2 -26.53 -3.62 6.72
N ILE A 3 -27.06 -3.33 5.55
CA ILE A 3 -27.19 -1.97 5.02
C ILE A 3 -28.40 -1.34 5.72
N PHE A 4 -28.16 -0.31 6.51
CA PHE A 4 -29.21 0.55 7.05
C PHE A 4 -29.52 1.63 6.02
N TYR A 5 -30.69 1.55 5.39
CA TYR A 5 -31.19 2.63 4.54
C TYR A 5 -31.80 3.72 5.42
N ARG A 6 -31.22 4.91 5.43
CA ARG A 6 -31.85 6.11 5.99
C ARG A 6 -32.66 6.77 4.86
N LEU A 7 -33.97 6.60 4.90
CA LEU A 7 -34.90 7.20 3.95
C LEU A 7 -34.87 8.74 4.11
N LEU A 8 -34.49 9.46 3.06
CA LEU A 8 -34.70 10.91 2.99
C LEU A 8 -36.21 11.16 2.82
N ILE A 9 -36.90 11.45 3.93
CA ILE A 9 -38.31 11.84 3.89
C ILE A 9 -38.37 13.23 3.25
N ILE A 10 -38.81 13.30 1.99
CA ILE A 10 -39.25 14.55 1.39
C ILE A 10 -40.60 14.87 2.01
N SER A 11 -40.61 15.72 3.05
CA SER A 11 -41.84 16.33 3.53
C SER A 11 -42.32 17.34 2.49
N MET A 12 -43.25 16.93 1.63
CA MET A 12 -44.13 17.92 1.01
C MET A 12 -44.94 18.55 2.15
N PHE A 13 -44.74 19.85 2.38
CA PHE A 13 -45.62 20.65 3.23
C PHE A 13 -47.04 20.59 2.66
N GLY A 14 -47.85 19.66 3.17
CA GLY A 14 -49.30 19.80 3.16
C GLY A 14 -49.64 20.91 4.15
N ALA A 15 -50.47 21.86 3.74
CA ALA A 15 -51.04 22.84 4.65
C ALA A 15 -51.68 22.09 5.82
N ILE A 16 -51.31 22.45 7.04
CA ILE A 16 -51.99 22.00 8.26
C ILE A 16 -53.42 22.55 8.15
N TYR A 17 -54.38 21.69 7.79
CA TYR A 17 -55.79 21.97 8.07
C TYR A 17 -55.91 21.83 9.59
N ALA A 18 -56.19 22.93 10.28
CA ALA A 18 -56.51 22.90 11.70
C ALA A 18 -57.88 22.26 11.86
N ASP A 19 -57.98 21.30 12.77
CA ASP A 19 -59.21 20.57 13.07
C ASP A 19 -60.18 21.51 13.79
N CYS A 20 -61.50 21.40 13.55
CA CYS A 20 -62.46 22.32 14.20
C CYS A 20 -62.41 22.23 15.73
N GLU A 21 -62.01 21.07 16.28
CA GLU A 21 -61.82 20.84 17.72
C GLU A 21 -60.71 21.72 18.35
N ASP A 22 -59.80 22.30 17.55
CA ASP A 22 -58.75 23.19 18.06
C ASP A 22 -59.28 24.58 18.44
N TYR A 23 -60.51 24.95 18.05
CA TYR A 23 -61.11 26.26 18.33
C TYR A 23 -61.95 26.26 19.61
N ALA A 24 -61.43 26.89 20.66
CA ALA A 24 -62.08 26.94 21.97
C ALA A 24 -63.08 28.11 22.15
N THR A 25 -63.32 28.92 21.12
CA THR A 25 -64.25 30.06 21.20
C THR A 25 -65.16 30.16 19.99
N GLU A 26 -66.41 30.61 20.21
CA GLU A 26 -67.40 30.87 19.15
C GLU A 26 -66.86 31.83 18.07
N ALA A 27 -66.03 32.79 18.47
CA ALA A 27 -65.45 33.76 17.56
C ALA A 27 -64.43 33.14 16.62
N ASP A 28 -63.57 32.25 17.12
CA ASP A 28 -62.55 31.57 16.31
C ASP A 28 -63.18 30.47 15.44
N CYS A 29 -64.15 29.73 16.00
CA CYS A 29 -64.91 28.70 15.28
C CYS A 29 -65.65 29.29 14.07
N GLY A 30 -66.30 30.45 14.24
CA GLY A 30 -67.05 31.13 13.18
C GLY A 30 -66.21 31.81 12.10
N MET A 31 -64.88 31.73 12.16
CA MET A 31 -63.99 32.22 11.08
C MET A 31 -63.80 31.17 9.97
N HIS A 32 -64.27 29.95 10.18
CA HIS A 32 -64.11 28.82 9.28
C HIS A 32 -65.48 28.34 8.79
N ASP A 33 -65.68 28.36 7.46
CA ASP A 33 -66.96 28.00 6.83
C ASP A 33 -67.31 26.50 6.97
N GLU A 34 -66.37 25.70 7.46
CA GLU A 34 -66.45 24.24 7.67
C GLU A 34 -66.69 23.82 9.13
N CYS A 35 -66.75 24.79 10.07
CA CYS A 35 -66.99 24.53 11.49
C CYS A 35 -68.30 25.17 12.00
N GLU A 36 -68.96 24.53 12.97
CA GLU A 36 -70.17 25.04 13.65
C GLU A 36 -69.96 25.06 15.18
N TRP A 37 -70.37 26.16 15.82
CA TRP A 37 -70.26 26.31 17.27
C TRP A 37 -71.47 25.72 18.00
N HIS A 38 -71.23 24.72 18.84
CA HIS A 38 -72.22 24.08 19.68
C HIS A 38 -72.27 24.73 21.06
N ALA A 39 -73.14 25.74 21.21
CA ALA A 39 -73.23 26.55 22.43
C ALA A 39 -73.63 25.77 23.69
N ASP A 40 -74.28 24.61 23.54
CA ASP A 40 -74.62 23.69 24.62
C ASP A 40 -73.43 22.88 25.13
N GLU A 41 -72.48 22.56 24.26
CA GLU A 41 -71.25 21.83 24.59
C GLU A 41 -70.05 22.76 24.85
N MET A 42 -70.18 24.04 24.48
CA MET A 42 -69.10 25.02 24.44
C MET A 42 -67.90 24.52 23.62
N ALA A 43 -68.20 23.86 22.50
CA ALA A 43 -67.23 23.22 21.62
C ALA A 43 -67.50 23.60 20.16
N CYS A 44 -66.47 23.53 19.34
CA CYS A 44 -66.52 23.73 17.90
C CYS A 44 -66.41 22.35 17.23
N GLU A 45 -67.34 22.02 16.35
CA GLU A 45 -67.38 20.74 15.62
C GLU A 45 -67.57 20.99 14.12
N ASP A 46 -67.37 19.97 13.29
CA ASP A 46 -67.53 20.08 11.84
C ASP A 46 -68.99 20.37 11.44
N ALA A 47 -69.17 21.35 10.57
CA ALA A 47 -70.49 21.79 10.11
C ALA A 47 -71.12 20.76 9.15
N GLY A 48 -71.87 19.81 9.72
CA GLY A 48 -72.67 18.82 9.01
C GLY A 48 -71.93 17.50 8.79
N GLY A 49 -72.66 16.38 8.96
CA GLY A 49 -72.14 15.01 8.91
C GLY A 49 -71.50 14.63 7.57
N HIS A 50 -70.28 15.11 7.37
CA HIS A 50 -69.35 14.68 6.35
C HIS A 50 -68.54 13.53 6.96
N ASP A 51 -68.67 12.36 6.35
CA ASP A 51 -67.82 11.21 6.66
C ASP A 51 -66.36 11.65 6.72
N ASP A 52 -65.71 11.37 7.84
CA ASP A 52 -64.28 11.55 8.08
C ASP A 52 -63.50 11.01 6.87
N HIS A 53 -63.15 11.89 5.93
CA HIS A 53 -62.19 11.53 4.91
C HIS A 53 -60.83 11.65 5.58
N GLU A 54 -60.44 10.60 6.31
CA GLU A 54 -59.04 10.32 6.64
C GLU A 54 -58.24 10.53 5.35
N GLY A 55 -57.41 11.57 5.33
CA GLY A 55 -56.49 11.84 4.23
C GLY A 55 -55.52 10.66 4.12
N GLY A 56 -55.89 9.64 3.35
CA GLY A 56 -55.07 8.47 3.15
C GLY A 56 -53.72 8.88 2.55
N HIS A 57 -52.66 8.81 3.34
CA HIS A 57 -51.32 8.92 2.82
C HIS A 57 -51.04 7.70 1.93
N HIS A 58 -51.06 7.90 0.61
CA HIS A 58 -50.65 6.88 -0.35
C HIS A 58 -49.12 6.85 -0.40
N SER A 59 -48.51 5.89 0.30
CA SER A 59 -47.09 5.59 0.17
C SER A 59 -46.84 4.57 -0.94
N PHE A 60 -45.80 4.79 -1.73
CA PHE A 60 -45.32 3.85 -2.73
C PHE A 60 -43.89 3.45 -2.34
N GLU A 61 -43.63 2.15 -2.19
CA GLU A 61 -42.31 1.63 -1.88
C GLU A 61 -41.68 1.02 -3.15
N ALA A 62 -40.56 1.61 -3.59
CA ALA A 62 -39.75 1.04 -4.66
C ALA A 62 -38.68 0.13 -4.04
N THR A 63 -38.79 -1.18 -4.24
CA THR A 63 -37.78 -2.16 -3.80
C THR A 63 -36.93 -2.60 -4.99
N ALA A 64 -35.68 -3.02 -4.72
CA ALA A 64 -34.73 -3.54 -5.71
C ALA A 64 -34.26 -2.55 -6.81
N LEU A 65 -34.16 -1.26 -6.49
CA LEU A 65 -33.45 -0.31 -7.35
C LEU A 65 -31.95 -0.61 -7.35
N SER A 66 -31.34 -0.67 -8.53
CA SER A 66 -29.89 -0.76 -8.71
C SER A 66 -29.30 0.61 -9.04
N VAL A 67 -27.98 0.73 -8.92
CA VAL A 67 -27.21 1.94 -9.28
C VAL A 67 -27.55 2.37 -10.71
N GLY A 68 -27.77 3.67 -10.90
CA GLY A 68 -28.14 4.28 -12.16
C GLY A 68 -29.39 5.16 -12.06
N SER A 69 -29.82 5.65 -13.22
CA SER A 69 -30.99 6.52 -13.32
C SER A 69 -32.18 5.74 -13.87
N THR A 70 -33.28 5.72 -13.13
CA THR A 70 -34.53 5.12 -13.59
C THR A 70 -35.64 6.17 -13.58
N THR A 71 -36.32 6.34 -14.71
CA THR A 71 -37.50 7.19 -14.80
C THR A 71 -38.75 6.34 -14.64
N PHE A 72 -39.57 6.67 -13.65
CA PHE A 72 -40.91 6.11 -13.48
C PHE A 72 -41.93 7.12 -13.98
N THR A 73 -43.10 6.66 -14.41
CA THR A 73 -44.24 7.54 -14.69
C THR A 73 -45.32 7.21 -13.69
N ILE A 74 -45.71 8.20 -12.88
CA ILE A 74 -46.84 8.06 -11.98
C ILE A 74 -48.08 8.57 -12.72
N SER A 75 -49.07 7.70 -12.89
CA SER A 75 -50.37 8.04 -13.49
C SER A 75 -51.44 7.96 -12.40
N ILE A 76 -52.08 9.09 -12.11
CA ILE A 76 -53.17 9.17 -11.12
C ILE A 76 -54.50 9.15 -11.87
N ILE A 77 -55.43 8.31 -11.41
CA ILE A 77 -56.80 8.21 -11.94
C ILE A 77 -57.72 8.88 -10.93
N HIS A 78 -58.51 9.86 -11.37
CA HIS A 78 -59.54 10.48 -10.53
C HIS A 78 -60.92 9.89 -10.84
N GLN A 79 -61.55 9.29 -9.83
CA GLN A 79 -62.95 8.85 -9.80
C GLN A 79 -63.50 8.23 -11.11
N GLY A 80 -62.75 7.29 -11.70
CA GLY A 80 -63.27 6.45 -12.80
C GLY A 80 -63.39 7.11 -14.18
N HIS A 81 -62.84 8.31 -14.39
CA HIS A 81 -62.75 8.91 -15.73
C HIS A 81 -61.47 8.47 -16.46
N ALA A 82 -61.53 8.39 -17.79
CA ALA A 82 -60.43 7.94 -18.66
C ALA A 82 -59.32 8.99 -18.88
N ASP A 83 -59.33 10.08 -18.11
CA ASP A 83 -58.34 11.15 -18.18
C ASP A 83 -57.23 10.89 -17.15
N TYR A 84 -55.99 10.77 -17.65
CA TYR A 84 -54.81 10.52 -16.84
C TYR A 84 -54.01 11.81 -16.65
N THR A 85 -53.66 12.14 -15.41
CA THR A 85 -52.55 13.07 -15.14
C THR A 85 -51.31 12.23 -14.88
N SER A 86 -50.33 12.28 -15.78
CA SER A 86 -49.07 11.57 -15.66
C SER A 86 -47.91 12.52 -15.44
N LEU A 87 -47.06 12.25 -14.44
CA LEU A 87 -45.83 12.99 -14.20
C LEU A 87 -44.64 12.02 -14.24
N PRO A 88 -43.60 12.28 -15.08
CA PRO A 88 -42.37 11.52 -15.00
C PRO A 88 -41.61 11.87 -13.72
N VAL A 89 -41.19 10.86 -12.98
CA VAL A 89 -40.35 10.98 -11.78
C VAL A 89 -39.01 10.33 -12.08
N LEU A 90 -37.95 11.13 -12.05
CA LEU A 90 -36.59 10.66 -12.20
C LEU A 90 -36.03 10.27 -10.83
N VAL A 91 -35.67 9.00 -10.65
CA VAL A 91 -34.96 8.52 -9.45
C VAL A 91 -33.53 8.19 -9.86
N ASN A 92 -32.56 8.84 -9.20
CA ASN A 92 -31.15 8.56 -9.40
C ASN A 92 -30.60 7.86 -8.16
N VAL A 93 -30.13 6.63 -8.32
CA VAL A 93 -29.48 5.86 -7.25
C VAL A 93 -27.99 5.84 -7.54
N THR A 94 -27.19 6.46 -6.67
CA THR A 94 -25.73 6.46 -6.74
C THR A 94 -25.17 5.53 -5.68
N GLU A 95 -24.06 4.85 -5.96
CA GLU A 95 -23.20 4.37 -4.88
C GLU A 95 -22.57 5.61 -4.25
N GLU A 96 -22.72 5.78 -2.94
CA GLU A 96 -21.79 6.66 -2.22
C GLU A 96 -20.49 5.90 -2.14
N ASP A 97 -19.50 6.28 -2.95
CA ASP A 97 -18.10 6.11 -2.56
C ASP A 97 -17.96 6.87 -1.24
N THR A 98 -17.82 6.14 -0.14
CA THR A 98 -17.90 6.69 1.22
C THR A 98 -16.72 7.60 1.58
N CYS A 99 -15.78 7.80 0.66
CA CYS A 99 -14.65 8.68 0.84
C CYS A 99 -13.96 9.02 -0.49
N LEU A 100 -13.19 10.12 -0.45
CA LEU A 100 -12.27 10.47 -1.52
C LEU A 100 -11.12 9.44 -1.52
N THR A 101 -10.86 8.78 -2.65
CA THR A 101 -9.74 7.84 -2.78
C THR A 101 -8.42 8.50 -2.37
N GLY A 102 -7.69 7.87 -1.44
CA GLY A 102 -6.49 8.37 -0.77
C GLY A 102 -6.73 9.17 0.51
N ASP A 103 -7.96 9.59 0.82
CA ASP A 103 -8.32 10.31 2.05
C ASP A 103 -8.73 9.29 3.14
N VAL A 104 -7.74 8.78 3.86
CA VAL A 104 -7.95 7.76 4.89
C VAL A 104 -8.35 8.34 6.24
N ASN A 105 -8.21 9.66 6.44
CA ASN A 105 -8.58 10.32 7.69
C ASN A 105 -9.97 10.98 7.64
N GLY A 106 -10.56 11.10 6.44
CA GLY A 106 -11.92 11.56 6.20
C GLY A 106 -12.08 13.09 6.29
N ASP A 107 -11.00 13.86 6.20
CA ASP A 107 -11.04 15.32 6.25
C ASP A 107 -11.32 15.98 4.89
N SER A 108 -11.57 15.18 3.85
CA SER A 108 -11.82 15.59 2.48
C SER A 108 -10.63 16.25 1.80
N THR A 109 -9.41 16.07 2.32
CA THR A 109 -8.17 16.54 1.71
C THR A 109 -7.19 15.40 1.51
N LEU A 110 -6.44 15.45 0.40
CA LEU A 110 -5.33 14.53 0.16
C LEU A 110 -4.04 15.19 0.64
N SER A 111 -3.45 14.65 1.70
CA SER A 111 -2.35 15.28 2.42
C SER A 111 -1.31 14.27 2.91
N ILE A 112 -0.26 14.80 3.54
CA ILE A 112 0.77 13.98 4.19
C ILE A 112 0.18 13.20 5.38
N LEU A 113 -0.90 13.67 6.01
CA LEU A 113 -1.53 12.95 7.13
C LEU A 113 -2.12 11.61 6.67
N ASP A 114 -2.63 11.57 5.45
CA ASP A 114 -3.18 10.36 4.84
C ASP A 114 -2.08 9.35 4.55
N ILE A 115 -0.97 9.82 3.98
CA ILE A 115 0.22 8.99 3.77
C ILE A 115 0.73 8.40 5.10
N VAL A 116 0.81 9.20 6.16
CA VAL A 116 1.27 8.71 7.47
C VAL A 116 0.32 7.65 8.03
N ALA A 117 -0.99 7.84 7.90
CA ALA A 117 -1.97 6.85 8.33
C ALA A 117 -1.90 5.55 7.51
N MET A 118 -1.69 5.66 6.19
CA MET A 118 -1.50 4.50 5.31
C MET A 118 -0.23 3.73 5.65
N VAL A 119 0.92 4.42 5.78
CA VAL A 119 2.19 3.79 6.21
C VAL A 119 2.00 3.07 7.54
N SER A 120 1.32 3.70 8.50
CA SER A 120 1.03 3.08 9.79
C SER A 120 0.17 1.83 9.67
N GLY A 121 -0.85 1.80 8.81
CA GLY A 121 -1.66 0.60 8.61
C GLY A 121 -0.85 -0.54 7.97
N VAL A 122 -0.08 -0.21 6.93
CA VAL A 122 0.78 -1.17 6.20
C VAL A 122 1.82 -1.81 7.11
N ILE A 123 2.58 -1.04 7.90
CA ILE A 123 3.62 -1.61 8.78
C ILE A 123 3.06 -2.42 9.96
N ASN A 124 1.82 -2.15 10.38
CA ASN A 124 1.17 -2.88 11.46
C ASN A 124 0.36 -4.09 10.94
N GLY A 125 0.38 -4.35 9.62
CA GLY A 125 -0.42 -5.42 9.01
C GLY A 125 -1.93 -5.24 9.20
N ASN A 126 -2.39 -4.01 9.43
CA ASN A 126 -3.80 -3.69 9.69
C ASN A 126 -4.25 -2.58 8.75
N THR A 127 -4.75 -3.00 7.59
CA THR A 127 -5.27 -2.12 6.54
C THR A 127 -6.80 -2.14 6.45
N ASP A 128 -7.47 -2.96 7.27
CA ASP A 128 -8.94 -3.09 7.29
C ASP A 128 -9.65 -1.76 7.57
N SER A 129 -9.01 -0.84 8.30
CA SER A 129 -9.54 0.49 8.59
C SER A 129 -9.18 1.55 7.54
N LEU A 130 -8.50 1.18 6.46
CA LEU A 130 -8.04 2.07 5.39
C LEU A 130 -8.87 1.85 4.12
N GLU A 131 -10.19 1.75 4.22
CA GLU A 131 -11.09 1.48 3.06
C GLU A 131 -10.90 2.48 1.91
N CYS A 132 -10.46 3.71 2.23
CA CYS A 132 -10.19 4.78 1.26
C CYS A 132 -8.75 4.78 0.74
N GLY A 133 -7.89 3.93 1.28
CA GLY A 133 -6.46 3.89 1.00
C GLY A 133 -6.09 3.15 -0.28
N ASP A 134 -7.01 2.40 -0.88
CA ASP A 134 -6.80 1.71 -2.16
C ASP A 134 -6.84 2.74 -3.30
N TYR A 135 -5.70 3.38 -3.53
CA TYR A 135 -5.54 4.42 -4.54
C TYR A 135 -5.42 3.83 -5.95
N THR A 136 -4.89 2.62 -6.06
CA THR A 136 -4.74 1.90 -7.32
C THR A 136 -6.03 1.24 -7.82
N GLY A 137 -6.97 0.96 -6.92
CA GLY A 137 -8.25 0.31 -7.18
C GLY A 137 -8.14 -1.20 -7.37
N ASP A 138 -7.12 -1.85 -6.79
CA ASP A 138 -6.88 -3.28 -6.92
C ASP A 138 -7.47 -4.13 -5.77
N GLY A 139 -8.05 -3.46 -4.78
CA GLY A 139 -8.68 -4.05 -3.59
C GLY A 139 -7.73 -4.32 -2.44
N ILE A 140 -6.46 -3.92 -2.53
CA ILE A 140 -5.44 -4.05 -1.50
C ILE A 140 -4.91 -2.65 -1.17
N VAL A 141 -4.55 -2.42 0.09
CA VAL A 141 -3.83 -1.20 0.49
C VAL A 141 -2.38 -1.57 0.79
N ASP A 142 -1.46 -1.16 -0.06
CA ASP A 142 -0.04 -1.45 0.06
C ASP A 142 0.85 -0.23 -0.27
N ILE A 143 2.15 -0.48 -0.43
CA ILE A 143 3.12 0.57 -0.74
C ILE A 143 2.86 1.26 -2.08
N LEU A 144 2.27 0.58 -3.06
CA LEU A 144 1.97 1.17 -4.36
C LEU A 144 0.95 2.29 -4.23
N ASP A 145 -0.09 2.12 -3.40
CA ASP A 145 -1.07 3.17 -3.14
C ASP A 145 -0.45 4.41 -2.50
N ILE A 146 0.43 4.18 -1.51
CA ILE A 146 1.19 5.25 -0.84
C ILE A 146 2.03 6.02 -1.86
N VAL A 147 2.73 5.31 -2.74
CA VAL A 147 3.58 5.91 -3.76
C VAL A 147 2.78 6.75 -4.75
N GLN A 148 1.64 6.24 -5.21
CA GLN A 148 0.78 7.00 -6.13
C GLN A 148 0.19 8.26 -5.46
N LEU A 149 -0.19 8.18 -4.19
CA LEU A 149 -0.66 9.33 -3.43
C LEU A 149 0.44 10.38 -3.22
N VAL A 150 1.66 9.96 -2.86
CA VAL A 150 2.84 10.84 -2.76
C VAL A 150 3.10 11.53 -4.10
N GLN A 151 3.03 10.77 -5.19
CA GLN A 151 3.24 11.27 -6.54
C GLN A 151 2.17 12.29 -6.96
N PHE A 152 0.92 12.11 -6.56
CA PHE A 152 -0.15 13.09 -6.75
C PHE A 152 0.18 14.43 -6.05
N ILE A 153 0.67 14.37 -4.80
CA ILE A 153 1.00 15.55 -4.01
C ILE A 153 2.22 16.30 -4.56
N ILE A 154 3.25 15.58 -5.00
CA ILE A 154 4.55 16.17 -5.38
C ILE A 154 4.64 16.49 -6.88
N ASN A 155 3.86 15.81 -7.73
CA ASN A 155 3.80 16.00 -9.18
C ASN A 155 5.19 15.96 -9.85
N ASN A 156 6.04 15.03 -9.41
CA ASN A 156 7.36 14.81 -9.99
C ASN A 156 7.27 14.08 -11.34
N ARG A 157 8.20 14.33 -12.28
CA ARG A 157 8.24 13.61 -13.56
C ARG A 157 9.59 12.97 -13.74
N THR A 158 9.66 11.68 -13.44
CA THR A 158 10.85 10.84 -13.57
C THR A 158 10.55 9.66 -14.48
N LEU A 159 11.60 9.05 -15.05
CA LEU A 159 11.45 7.80 -15.79
C LEU A 159 11.40 6.65 -14.78
N ASP A 160 10.28 5.93 -14.76
CA ASP A 160 10.08 4.79 -13.87
C ASP A 160 11.03 3.62 -14.18
N ALA A 161 11.44 2.91 -13.13
CA ALA A 161 12.17 1.67 -13.27
C ALA A 161 11.28 0.57 -13.88
N THR A 162 11.89 -0.28 -14.70
CA THR A 162 11.29 -1.53 -15.20
C THR A 162 11.81 -2.76 -14.46
N SER A 163 12.97 -2.65 -13.81
CA SER A 163 13.56 -3.70 -13.00
C SER A 163 14.35 -3.14 -11.81
N ALA A 164 14.41 -3.92 -10.74
CA ALA A 164 15.23 -3.61 -9.58
C ALA A 164 15.92 -4.86 -9.01
N THR A 165 17.03 -4.64 -8.31
CA THR A 165 17.77 -5.67 -7.59
C THR A 165 17.95 -5.24 -6.15
N ILE A 166 17.45 -6.05 -5.21
CA ILE A 166 17.75 -5.92 -3.79
C ILE A 166 19.05 -6.69 -3.53
N ASN A 167 20.10 -5.99 -3.14
CA ASN A 167 21.38 -6.60 -2.80
C ASN A 167 21.51 -6.68 -1.28
N ILE A 168 21.69 -7.90 -0.75
CA ILE A 168 21.95 -8.15 0.66
C ILE A 168 23.46 -8.33 0.82
N ASN A 169 24.08 -7.39 1.51
CA ASN A 169 25.51 -7.36 1.82
C ASN A 169 25.73 -7.70 3.30
N GLU A 170 26.97 -7.86 3.77
CA GLU A 170 27.25 -8.27 5.16
C GLU A 170 26.65 -7.35 6.25
N SER A 171 26.41 -6.07 5.97
CA SER A 171 25.94 -5.10 6.98
C SER A 171 24.86 -4.15 6.49
N ASN A 172 24.42 -4.26 5.24
CA ASN A 172 23.38 -3.42 4.68
C ASN A 172 22.61 -4.11 3.56
N VAL A 173 21.42 -3.58 3.30
CA VAL A 173 20.60 -3.93 2.15
C VAL A 173 20.50 -2.71 1.26
N THR A 174 20.84 -2.89 -0.02
CA THR A 174 20.74 -1.85 -1.05
C THR A 174 19.74 -2.22 -2.14
N LEU A 175 19.25 -1.20 -2.84
CA LEU A 175 18.38 -1.32 -4.00
C LEU A 175 19.02 -0.63 -5.19
N GLU A 176 19.24 -1.39 -6.27
CA GLU A 176 19.66 -0.87 -7.56
C GLU A 176 18.50 -0.99 -8.55
N ALA A 177 18.19 0.07 -9.30
CA ALA A 177 17.11 0.06 -10.29
C ALA A 177 17.53 0.76 -11.59
N ASP A 178 16.89 0.41 -12.71
CA ASP A 178 17.12 1.03 -14.01
C ASP A 178 16.32 2.33 -14.23
N GLY A 179 15.66 2.83 -13.19
CA GLY A 179 14.87 4.04 -13.20
C GLY A 179 14.40 4.43 -11.79
N TYR A 180 13.35 5.25 -11.74
CA TYR A 180 12.78 5.75 -10.50
C TYR A 180 12.03 4.67 -9.72
N ILE A 181 12.27 4.64 -8.41
CA ILE A 181 11.55 3.84 -7.42
C ILE A 181 10.85 4.81 -6.48
N GLY A 182 9.54 4.67 -6.35
CA GLY A 182 8.73 5.47 -5.46
C GLY A 182 8.63 4.89 -4.05
N GLY A 183 8.77 3.58 -3.89
CA GLY A 183 8.71 2.98 -2.56
C GLY A 183 9.10 1.50 -2.52
N VAL A 184 9.43 1.05 -1.31
CA VAL A 184 9.80 -0.32 -1.00
C VAL A 184 9.10 -0.73 0.28
N GLN A 185 8.47 -1.90 0.26
CA GLN A 185 7.99 -2.61 1.43
C GLN A 185 8.67 -3.97 1.52
N MET A 186 9.09 -4.38 2.71
CA MET A 186 9.64 -5.71 2.95
C MET A 186 9.15 -6.29 4.26
N THR A 187 8.98 -7.60 4.27
CA THR A 187 8.77 -8.40 5.48
C THR A 187 10.00 -9.27 5.71
N LEU A 188 10.60 -9.15 6.89
CA LEU A 188 11.81 -9.84 7.30
C LEU A 188 11.48 -10.85 8.40
N SER A 189 11.88 -12.11 8.23
CA SER A 189 11.91 -13.11 9.31
C SER A 189 13.32 -13.20 9.89
N HIS A 190 13.48 -13.05 11.20
CA HIS A 190 14.80 -12.97 11.85
C HIS A 190 14.81 -13.57 13.27
N ASN A 191 15.98 -13.65 13.88
CA ASN A 191 16.13 -14.08 15.28
C ASN A 191 16.01 -12.89 16.26
N SER A 192 15.96 -13.16 17.57
CA SER A 192 15.80 -12.13 18.60
C SER A 192 17.01 -11.20 18.79
N ASN A 193 18.16 -11.53 18.18
CA ASN A 193 19.38 -10.71 18.19
C ASN A 193 19.49 -9.80 16.96
N PHE A 194 18.52 -9.85 16.05
CA PHE A 194 18.52 -9.02 14.87
C PHE A 194 18.20 -7.57 15.22
N THR A 195 18.95 -6.66 14.64
CA THR A 195 18.71 -5.22 14.71
C THR A 195 18.83 -4.63 13.31
N LEU A 196 18.08 -3.56 13.05
CA LEU A 196 18.17 -2.80 11.81
C LEU A 196 18.14 -1.30 12.10
N GLU A 197 18.77 -0.52 11.24
CA GLU A 197 18.62 0.93 11.17
C GLU A 197 18.25 1.33 9.74
N LEU A 198 17.09 1.95 9.57
CA LEU A 198 16.61 2.40 8.25
C LEU A 198 17.39 3.62 7.75
N THR A 199 17.41 3.82 6.44
CA THR A 199 17.99 5.01 5.82
C THR A 199 17.30 6.30 6.27
N GLU A 200 18.09 7.35 6.51
CA GLU A 200 17.59 8.71 6.72
C GLU A 200 17.35 9.46 5.38
N ASN A 201 17.82 8.91 4.26
CA ASN A 201 17.70 9.49 2.92
C ASN A 201 16.45 8.94 2.21
N ALA A 202 15.28 9.24 2.77
CA ALA A 202 13.98 8.90 2.21
C ALA A 202 12.93 9.91 2.70
N TYR A 203 11.77 9.98 2.03
CA TYR A 203 10.66 10.81 2.54
C TYR A 203 10.05 10.20 3.80
N ILE A 204 9.90 8.88 3.79
CA ILE A 204 9.42 8.11 4.94
C ILE A 204 10.25 6.85 5.01
N ALA A 205 10.77 6.53 6.18
CA ALA A 205 11.37 5.24 6.47
C ALA A 205 10.88 4.79 7.85
N GLN A 206 10.10 3.72 7.90
CA GLN A 206 9.53 3.21 9.14
C GLN A 206 9.53 1.69 9.15
N SER A 207 9.72 1.12 10.34
CA SER A 207 9.60 -0.32 10.56
C SER A 207 8.78 -0.60 11.81
N ASN A 208 8.12 -1.76 11.80
CA ASN A 208 7.49 -2.33 12.98
C ASN A 208 8.00 -3.76 13.16
N THR A 209 8.46 -4.08 14.36
CA THR A 209 9.00 -5.40 14.70
C THR A 209 8.09 -6.05 15.73
N GLU A 210 7.48 -7.18 15.35
CA GLU A 210 6.70 -8.02 16.24
C GLU A 210 7.36 -9.39 16.34
N LEU A 211 7.85 -9.72 17.54
CA LEU A 211 8.57 -10.98 17.83
C LEU A 211 9.81 -11.20 16.95
N ASN A 212 9.66 -12.01 15.91
CA ASN A 212 10.71 -12.49 15.02
C ASN A 212 10.43 -12.06 13.57
N GLU A 213 9.49 -11.14 13.38
CA GLU A 213 9.12 -10.56 12.10
C GLU A 213 9.24 -9.04 12.15
N THR A 214 9.78 -8.45 11.09
CA THR A 214 9.83 -7.00 10.92
C THR A 214 9.27 -6.63 9.57
N ILE A 215 8.26 -5.74 9.56
CA ILE A 215 7.76 -5.09 8.36
C ILE A 215 8.40 -3.72 8.28
N LEU A 216 8.95 -3.36 7.12
CA LEU A 216 9.51 -2.04 6.87
C LEU A 216 8.96 -1.44 5.59
N VAL A 217 8.88 -0.11 5.58
CA VAL A 217 8.47 0.71 4.45
C VAL A 217 9.48 1.84 4.28
N VAL A 218 9.98 2.01 3.05
CA VAL A 218 10.83 3.12 2.63
C VAL A 218 10.19 3.79 1.42
N VAL A 219 9.72 5.03 1.58
CA VAL A 219 9.06 5.83 0.53
C VAL A 219 10.05 6.84 -0.03
N ASN A 220 10.17 6.83 -1.35
CA ASN A 220 11.03 7.69 -2.16
C ASN A 220 12.49 7.67 -1.65
N PRO A 221 13.18 6.52 -1.72
CA PRO A 221 14.59 6.43 -1.32
C PRO A 221 15.47 7.33 -2.21
N GLU A 222 16.30 8.17 -1.58
CA GLU A 222 17.25 9.07 -2.26
C GLU A 222 18.69 8.51 -2.30
N SER A 223 18.91 7.36 -1.68
CA SER A 223 20.16 6.59 -1.77
C SER A 223 19.88 5.11 -2.00
N ASP A 224 20.86 4.39 -2.55
CA ASP A 224 20.74 2.95 -2.78
C ASP A 224 20.60 2.15 -1.48
N ILE A 225 21.12 2.64 -0.35
CA ILE A 225 20.98 1.98 0.95
C ILE A 225 19.55 2.12 1.47
N LEU A 226 18.90 0.99 1.75
CA LEU A 226 17.58 0.95 2.38
C LEU A 226 17.69 0.85 3.91
N PHE A 227 18.56 -0.03 4.41
CA PHE A 227 18.84 -0.18 5.83
C PHE A 227 20.19 -0.86 6.09
N THR A 228 20.76 -0.61 7.26
CA THR A 228 21.86 -1.39 7.85
C THR A 228 21.29 -2.39 8.84
N TYR A 229 22.02 -3.47 9.12
CA TYR A 229 21.56 -4.51 10.03
C TYR A 229 22.70 -5.23 10.76
N GLU A 230 22.35 -5.85 11.89
CA GLU A 230 23.17 -6.88 12.54
C GLU A 230 22.34 -8.14 12.80
N GLY A 231 22.95 -9.31 12.65
CA GLY A 231 22.29 -10.62 12.83
C GLY A 231 21.70 -11.19 11.53
N ASP A 232 21.18 -12.42 11.63
CA ASP A 232 20.65 -13.15 10.47
C ASP A 232 19.16 -12.85 10.25
N PHE A 233 18.77 -12.68 8.99
CA PHE A 233 17.37 -12.52 8.57
C PHE A 233 17.12 -13.16 7.20
N ILE A 234 15.84 -13.31 6.85
CA ILE A 234 15.36 -13.76 5.54
C ILE A 234 14.28 -12.79 5.10
N ILE A 235 14.35 -12.30 3.86
CA ILE A 235 13.24 -11.55 3.24
C ILE A 235 12.16 -12.57 2.85
N THR A 236 11.01 -12.54 3.52
CA THR A 236 9.88 -13.44 3.24
C THR A 236 8.97 -12.86 2.16
N GLU A 237 8.77 -11.55 2.17
CA GLU A 237 7.95 -10.82 1.21
C GLU A 237 8.60 -9.48 0.87
N HIS A 238 8.41 -9.02 -0.37
CA HIS A 238 8.86 -7.70 -0.79
C HIS A 238 7.95 -7.14 -1.89
N ILE A 239 7.77 -5.82 -1.87
CA ILE A 239 7.12 -5.05 -2.92
C ILE A 239 8.03 -3.85 -3.20
N VAL A 240 8.43 -3.69 -4.46
CA VAL A 240 9.14 -2.51 -4.93
C VAL A 240 8.23 -1.84 -5.94
N ALA A 241 7.91 -0.57 -5.74
CA ALA A 241 6.98 0.18 -6.57
C ALA A 241 7.68 1.37 -7.22
N ASN A 242 7.45 1.58 -8.51
CA ASN A 242 7.73 2.85 -9.19
C ASN A 242 6.50 3.77 -9.04
N SER A 243 6.42 4.87 -9.79
CA SER A 243 5.29 5.81 -9.62
C SER A 243 3.93 5.31 -10.11
N HIS A 244 3.85 4.14 -10.77
CA HIS A 244 2.63 3.61 -11.38
C HIS A 244 2.35 2.13 -11.05
N GLU A 245 3.38 1.30 -10.93
CA GLU A 245 3.24 -0.15 -10.80
C GLU A 245 4.32 -0.79 -9.93
N GLN A 246 4.08 -2.05 -9.54
CA GLN A 246 5.09 -2.89 -8.93
C GLN A 246 6.18 -3.26 -9.94
N VAL A 247 7.44 -3.09 -9.55
CA VAL A 247 8.64 -3.34 -10.36
C VAL A 247 9.11 -4.78 -10.18
N SER A 248 9.49 -5.41 -11.30
CA SER A 248 10.09 -6.75 -11.27
C SER A 248 11.41 -6.73 -10.50
N THR A 249 11.45 -7.43 -9.37
CA THR A 249 12.58 -7.36 -8.43
C THR A 249 13.27 -8.71 -8.26
N THR A 250 14.60 -8.71 -8.27
CA THR A 250 15.44 -9.87 -7.92
C THR A 250 16.19 -9.63 -6.62
N ILE A 251 16.35 -10.67 -5.80
CA ILE A 251 17.16 -10.60 -4.57
C ILE A 251 18.53 -11.26 -4.84
N SER A 252 19.60 -10.57 -4.50
CA SER A 252 20.98 -10.98 -4.67
C SER A 252 21.71 -10.94 -3.33
N GLU A 253 22.17 -12.09 -2.84
CA GLU A 253 22.98 -12.17 -1.62
C GLU A 253 24.47 -12.15 -1.98
N MET A 254 25.16 -11.06 -1.64
CA MET A 254 26.61 -11.00 -1.75
C MET A 254 27.23 -11.53 -0.47
N THR A 255 27.81 -12.72 -0.56
CA THR A 255 28.60 -13.32 0.51
C THR A 255 30.07 -13.36 0.11
N PHE A 256 30.96 -13.25 1.09
CA PHE A 256 32.39 -13.42 0.85
C PHE A 256 32.67 -14.80 0.23
N ASN A 257 33.18 -14.81 -0.99
CA ASN A 257 33.40 -16.04 -1.74
C ASN A 257 34.71 -16.00 -2.54
N LEU A 258 35.52 -17.05 -2.38
CA LEU A 258 36.62 -17.33 -3.30
C LEU A 258 36.16 -18.45 -4.25
N GLY A 259 35.87 -18.07 -5.49
CA GLY A 259 35.41 -18.97 -6.52
C GLY A 259 36.51 -19.90 -7.01
N SER A 260 36.09 -20.95 -7.71
CA SER A 260 37.03 -21.98 -8.15
C SER A 260 37.99 -21.48 -9.23
N ALA A 261 39.28 -21.75 -9.03
CA ALA A 261 40.28 -21.52 -10.06
C ALA A 261 39.98 -22.27 -11.36
N TYR A 262 39.98 -21.54 -12.49
CA TYR A 262 39.84 -22.12 -13.82
C TYR A 262 40.88 -21.52 -14.79
N PRO A 263 41.61 -22.35 -15.54
CA PRO A 263 41.66 -23.82 -15.44
C PRO A 263 42.29 -24.29 -14.11
N ASN A 264 41.99 -25.51 -13.66
CA ASN A 264 42.69 -26.19 -12.56
C ASN A 264 42.50 -27.72 -12.73
N PRO A 265 43.54 -28.50 -13.11
CA PRO A 265 44.94 -28.10 -13.24
C PRO A 265 45.22 -27.05 -14.33
N PHE A 266 46.28 -26.26 -14.18
CA PHE A 266 46.59 -25.11 -15.04
C PHE A 266 48.03 -25.06 -15.54
N ASN A 267 48.28 -24.33 -16.64
CA ASN A 267 49.61 -24.10 -17.23
C ASN A 267 49.70 -22.78 -18.03
N PRO A 268 50.59 -21.83 -17.68
CA PRO A 268 51.05 -21.53 -16.33
C PRO A 268 50.10 -20.53 -15.62
N THR A 269 48.94 -20.21 -16.22
CA THR A 269 48.02 -19.19 -15.70
C THR A 269 46.66 -19.79 -15.33
N THR A 270 46.09 -19.31 -14.22
CA THR A 270 44.71 -19.61 -13.79
C THR A 270 44.05 -18.33 -13.27
N THR A 271 42.71 -18.28 -13.32
CA THR A 271 41.92 -17.15 -12.84
C THR A 271 40.92 -17.65 -11.78
N LEU A 272 40.73 -16.85 -10.74
CA LEU A 272 39.78 -17.08 -9.66
C LEU A 272 38.84 -15.88 -9.54
N SER A 273 37.57 -16.11 -9.26
CA SER A 273 36.66 -15.03 -8.86
C SER A 273 36.76 -14.79 -7.35
N LEU A 274 36.70 -13.54 -6.93
CA LEU A 274 36.61 -13.14 -5.53
C LEU A 274 35.43 -12.20 -5.37
N THR A 275 34.46 -12.56 -4.52
CA THR A 275 33.34 -11.68 -4.15
C THR A 275 33.61 -11.06 -2.80
N ILE A 276 33.58 -9.74 -2.75
CA ILE A 276 33.72 -8.92 -1.55
C ILE A 276 32.35 -8.30 -1.25
N PRO A 277 31.70 -8.66 -0.14
CA PRO A 277 30.33 -8.22 0.13
C PRO A 277 30.26 -6.80 0.69
N SER A 278 31.34 -6.26 1.24
CA SER A 278 31.42 -4.86 1.72
C SER A 278 32.86 -4.34 1.64
N SER A 279 33.06 -3.04 1.44
CA SER A 279 34.41 -2.46 1.31
C SER A 279 35.27 -2.75 2.55
N GLY A 280 36.50 -3.22 2.36
CA GLY A 280 37.39 -3.55 3.48
C GLY A 280 38.75 -4.10 3.06
N TYR A 281 39.58 -4.41 4.05
CA TYR A 281 40.92 -4.97 3.82
C TYR A 281 40.83 -6.44 3.40
N VAL A 282 41.45 -6.77 2.27
CA VAL A 282 41.48 -8.10 1.67
C VAL A 282 42.92 -8.53 1.49
N ASN A 283 43.23 -9.76 1.90
CA ASN A 283 44.51 -10.41 1.57
C ASN A 283 44.24 -11.71 0.81
N VAL A 284 44.77 -11.82 -0.41
CA VAL A 284 44.74 -13.07 -1.17
C VAL A 284 46.16 -13.46 -1.52
N ALA A 285 46.60 -14.59 -0.99
CA ALA A 285 47.97 -15.07 -1.15
C ALA A 285 48.01 -16.55 -1.56
N ILE A 286 49.07 -16.91 -2.28
CA ILE A 286 49.37 -18.27 -2.72
C ILE A 286 50.47 -18.84 -1.83
N TYR A 287 50.27 -20.06 -1.33
CA TYR A 287 51.18 -20.78 -0.45
C TYR A 287 51.59 -22.13 -1.05
N ASN A 288 52.80 -22.58 -0.73
CA ASN A 288 53.20 -23.97 -0.95
C ASN A 288 52.73 -24.88 0.21
N LEU A 289 52.94 -26.19 0.08
CA LEU A 289 52.53 -27.18 1.09
C LEU A 289 53.23 -27.06 2.45
N VAL A 290 54.34 -26.32 2.53
CA VAL A 290 55.08 -26.05 3.77
C VAL A 290 54.59 -24.75 4.44
N GLY A 291 53.60 -24.07 3.85
CA GLY A 291 53.03 -22.82 4.37
C GLY A 291 53.83 -21.56 4.02
N GLN A 292 54.82 -21.66 3.11
CA GLN A 292 55.54 -20.48 2.64
C GLN A 292 54.69 -19.75 1.59
N GLN A 293 54.51 -18.44 1.77
CA GLN A 293 53.88 -17.57 0.78
C GLN A 293 54.78 -17.45 -0.46
N ILE A 294 54.21 -17.77 -1.62
CA ILE A 294 54.86 -17.76 -2.93
C ILE A 294 54.48 -16.53 -3.75
N ALA A 295 53.24 -16.05 -3.59
CA ALA A 295 52.74 -14.86 -4.26
C ALA A 295 51.66 -14.18 -3.42
N SER A 296 51.48 -12.87 -3.61
CA SER A 296 50.28 -12.14 -3.18
C SER A 296 49.55 -11.70 -4.47
N LEU A 297 48.25 -12.02 -4.55
CA LEU A 297 47.37 -11.57 -5.62
C LEU A 297 46.67 -10.26 -5.24
N VAL A 298 46.34 -10.10 -3.95
CA VAL A 298 45.75 -8.90 -3.36
C VAL A 298 46.34 -8.72 -1.97
N ASP A 299 46.66 -7.47 -1.61
CA ASP A 299 47.02 -7.07 -0.25
C ASP A 299 46.66 -5.60 -0.05
N GLY A 300 45.42 -5.33 0.35
CA GLY A 300 44.92 -3.96 0.49
C GLY A 300 43.40 -3.86 0.58
N ASN A 301 42.91 -2.62 0.62
CA ASN A 301 41.48 -2.35 0.64
C ASN A 301 40.87 -2.57 -0.75
N MET A 302 39.74 -3.27 -0.79
CA MET A 302 38.88 -3.43 -1.97
C MET A 302 37.48 -2.91 -1.66
N ASP A 303 36.79 -2.45 -2.70
CA ASP A 303 35.38 -2.08 -2.59
C ASP A 303 34.47 -3.31 -2.70
N LEU A 304 33.19 -3.11 -2.45
CA LEU A 304 32.19 -4.16 -2.70
C LEU A 304 32.20 -4.57 -4.19
N GLY A 305 32.02 -5.86 -4.45
CA GLY A 305 31.88 -6.39 -5.81
C GLY A 305 32.62 -7.70 -6.06
N THR A 306 32.59 -8.14 -7.33
CA THR A 306 33.24 -9.37 -7.78
C THR A 306 34.44 -9.07 -8.68
N TYR A 307 35.58 -9.66 -8.35
CA TYR A 307 36.88 -9.43 -9.00
C TYR A 307 37.45 -10.72 -9.58
N ASN A 308 38.13 -10.61 -10.72
CA ASN A 308 38.87 -11.72 -11.32
C ASN A 308 40.36 -11.60 -10.98
N LEU A 309 40.86 -12.50 -10.14
CA LEU A 309 42.26 -12.59 -9.74
C LEU A 309 42.98 -13.58 -10.64
N THR A 310 44.04 -13.14 -11.32
CA THR A 310 44.82 -14.00 -12.22
C THR A 310 46.19 -14.29 -11.62
N TRP A 311 46.52 -15.58 -11.49
CA TRP A 311 47.85 -16.01 -11.08
C TRP A 311 48.64 -16.57 -12.26
N ASN A 312 49.75 -15.91 -12.59
CA ASN A 312 50.73 -16.42 -13.56
C ASN A 312 51.92 -17.07 -12.81
N ALA A 313 52.01 -18.39 -12.90
CA ALA A 313 53.01 -19.21 -12.23
C ALA A 313 54.19 -19.61 -13.15
N GLN A 314 54.51 -18.80 -14.16
CA GLN A 314 55.55 -19.13 -15.16
C GLN A 314 56.92 -19.48 -14.55
N ASN A 315 57.30 -18.85 -13.43
CA ASN A 315 58.58 -19.08 -12.75
C ASN A 315 58.51 -20.03 -11.54
N ILE A 316 57.38 -20.73 -11.36
CA ILE A 316 57.12 -21.62 -10.22
C ILE A 316 57.16 -23.10 -10.67
N SER A 317 57.66 -24.01 -9.84
CA SER A 317 57.72 -25.45 -10.15
C SER A 317 56.32 -26.09 -10.27
N SER A 318 56.15 -27.12 -11.11
CA SER A 318 54.91 -27.92 -11.11
C SER A 318 54.66 -28.52 -9.73
N GLY A 319 53.40 -28.57 -9.30
CA GLY A 319 53.03 -29.04 -7.97
C GLY A 319 51.69 -28.53 -7.47
N MET A 320 51.41 -28.87 -6.20
CA MET A 320 50.22 -28.42 -5.49
C MET A 320 50.51 -27.14 -4.70
N TYR A 321 49.57 -26.20 -4.79
CA TYR A 321 49.58 -24.93 -4.08
C TYR A 321 48.23 -24.69 -3.40
N LEU A 322 48.20 -23.77 -2.46
CA LEU A 322 46.99 -23.31 -1.80
C LEU A 322 46.82 -21.81 -2.07
N VAL A 323 45.65 -21.39 -2.54
CA VAL A 323 45.24 -19.99 -2.45
C VAL A 323 44.45 -19.81 -1.16
N ARG A 324 44.75 -18.75 -0.43
CA ARG A 324 44.03 -18.36 0.78
C ARG A 324 43.58 -16.91 0.62
N ALA A 325 42.29 -16.68 0.79
CA ALA A 325 41.68 -15.35 0.80
C ALA A 325 41.19 -15.06 2.22
N GLU A 326 41.51 -13.87 2.72
CA GLU A 326 41.13 -13.38 4.05
C GLU A 326 40.44 -12.02 3.92
N TYR A 327 39.29 -11.88 4.58
CA TYR A 327 38.48 -10.66 4.61
C TYR A 327 37.63 -10.64 5.87
N ALA A 328 37.63 -9.53 6.62
CA ALA A 328 36.80 -9.36 7.83
C ALA A 328 36.84 -10.55 8.84
N GLY A 329 37.97 -11.26 8.94
CA GLY A 329 38.11 -12.47 9.77
C GLY A 329 37.63 -13.77 9.13
N ASN A 330 36.90 -13.71 8.01
CA ASN A 330 36.59 -14.86 7.17
C ASN A 330 37.84 -15.32 6.42
N VAL A 331 37.99 -16.65 6.30
CA VAL A 331 39.11 -17.27 5.59
C VAL A 331 38.56 -18.32 4.63
N SER A 332 38.82 -18.16 3.34
CA SER A 332 38.54 -19.17 2.31
C SER A 332 39.85 -19.72 1.74
N THR A 333 39.92 -21.02 1.50
CA THR A 333 41.13 -21.68 0.98
C THR A 333 40.78 -22.67 -0.11
N GLN A 334 41.52 -22.64 -1.22
CA GLN A 334 41.35 -23.57 -2.34
C GLN A 334 42.69 -24.19 -2.76
N LYS A 335 42.66 -25.46 -3.18
CA LYS A 335 43.81 -26.15 -3.77
C LYS A 335 43.98 -25.82 -5.25
N LEU A 336 45.22 -25.56 -5.65
CA LEU A 336 45.62 -25.31 -7.04
C LEU A 336 46.63 -26.37 -7.50
N MET A 337 46.49 -26.85 -8.73
CA MET A 337 47.38 -27.85 -9.34
C MET A 337 48.05 -27.25 -10.57
N LEU A 338 49.35 -26.95 -10.47
CA LEU A 338 50.16 -26.48 -11.59
C LEU A 338 50.80 -27.67 -12.30
N ILE A 339 50.59 -27.78 -13.60
CA ILE A 339 51.21 -28.81 -14.45
C ILE A 339 51.93 -28.12 -15.61
N LYS A 340 53.24 -28.33 -15.73
CA LYS A 340 54.07 -27.93 -16.87
C LYS A 340 54.60 -29.15 -17.59
#